data_AF-A0A1Z5J1X3-F1
#
_entry.id   AF-A0A1Z5J1X3-F1
#
_cell.length_a   1.000
_cell.length_b   1.000
_cell.length_c   1.000
_cell.angle_alpha   90.00
_cell.angle_beta   90.00
_cell.angle_gamma   90.00
#
_symmetry.space_group_name_H-M   'P 1'
#
loop_
_entity.id
_entity.type
_entity.pdbx_description
1 polymer ?
#
loop_
_entity_poly.entity_id
_entity_poly.type
_entity_poly.pdbx_seq_one_letter_code
_entity_poly.pdbx_strand_id
1 'polypeptide(L)'
;MAQRLVYPAIFDPTVMINRVQITVPDVPGVKVMGTTNEQAAQKAAEAVGKELVKSNDELPVPSTPGELKTKPGQTVSFIVLDLDEYRK
;
A
#
# COMPACT_ATOMS: atom_id res chain seq x y z
N MET A 1 -4.79 -19.58 9.87
CA MET A 1 -5.91 -18.64 9.64
C MET A 1 -5.37 -17.60 8.67
N ALA A 2 -5.93 -17.45 7.47
CA ALA A 2 -5.42 -16.46 6.52
C ALA A 2 -5.63 -15.04 7.09
N GLN A 3 -4.53 -14.36 7.44
CA GLN A 3 -4.60 -13.00 7.96
C GLN A 3 -4.65 -12.04 6.76
N ARG A 4 -5.88 -11.78 6.28
CA ARG A 4 -6.13 -10.75 5.28
C ARG A 4 -6.07 -9.39 5.93
N LEU A 5 -5.18 -8.56 5.42
CA LEU A 5 -5.07 -7.17 5.82
C LEU A 5 -5.44 -6.27 4.66
N VAL A 6 -6.07 -5.16 5.02
CA VAL A 6 -6.52 -4.15 4.08
C VAL A 6 -5.91 -2.84 4.56
N TYR A 7 -5.01 -2.29 3.75
CA TYR A 7 -4.41 -0.99 4.03
C TYR A 7 -4.81 0.02 2.96
N PRO A 8 -5.21 1.23 3.36
CA PRO A 8 -5.40 2.29 2.40
C PRO A 8 -4.06 2.71 1.80
N ALA A 9 -4.06 2.92 0.50
CA ALA A 9 -2.91 3.33 -0.27
C ALA A 9 -3.28 4.55 -1.12
N ILE A 10 -2.38 5.53 -1.14
CA ILE A 10 -2.56 6.78 -1.87
C ILE A 10 -1.89 6.63 -3.22
N PHE A 11 -2.70 6.69 -4.27
CA PHE A 11 -2.29 6.66 -5.67
C PHE A 11 -2.09 8.10 -6.12
N ASP A 12 -0.86 8.42 -6.47
CA ASP A 12 -0.44 9.71 -6.98
C ASP A 12 0.09 9.56 -8.42
N PRO A 13 -0.76 9.81 -9.42
CA PRO A 13 -0.34 9.87 -10.83
C PRO A 13 0.33 11.21 -11.19
N THR A 14 0.41 12.16 -10.26
CA THR A 14 0.90 13.53 -10.52
C THR A 14 2.41 13.66 -10.36
N VAL A 15 3.04 12.75 -9.63
CA VAL A 15 4.49 12.74 -9.36
C VAL A 15 5.32 12.55 -10.64
N MET A 16 4.85 11.73 -11.59
CA MET A 16 5.58 11.49 -12.84
C MET A 16 4.63 11.25 -14.02
N ILE A 17 4.98 11.79 -15.18
CA ILE A 17 4.29 11.54 -16.44
C ILE A 17 4.37 10.03 -16.77
N ASN A 18 3.23 9.43 -17.11
CA ASN A 18 3.07 7.99 -17.39
C ASN A 18 3.45 7.05 -16.24
N ARG A 19 3.45 7.52 -14.99
CA ARG A 19 3.68 6.66 -13.83
C ARG A 19 2.75 7.03 -12.69
N VAL A 20 2.51 6.05 -11.84
CA VAL A 20 1.69 6.20 -10.63
C VAL A 20 2.54 5.81 -9.45
N GLN A 21 2.72 6.75 -8.54
CA GLN A 21 3.36 6.51 -7.27
C GLN A 21 2.30 6.07 -6.27
N ILE A 22 2.52 4.95 -5.60
CA ILE A 22 1.66 4.49 -4.52
C ILE A 22 2.42 4.59 -3.21
N THR A 23 1.75 5.15 -2.21
CA THR A 23 2.31 5.30 -0.87
C THR A 23 1.33 4.73 0.14
N VAL A 24 1.81 3.94 1.09
CA VAL A 24 0.97 3.36 2.15
C VAL A 24 1.32 4.08 3.45
N PRO A 25 0.49 5.03 3.92
CA PRO A 25 0.80 5.84 5.09
C PRO A 25 0.90 5.00 6.37
N ASP A 26 0.15 3.90 6.45
CA ASP A 26 0.15 3.00 7.60
C ASP A 26 1.40 2.13 7.70
N VAL A 27 2.08 1.90 6.58
CA VAL A 27 3.25 1.04 6.53
C VAL A 27 4.46 1.90 6.16
N PRO A 28 5.10 2.53 7.16
CA PRO A 28 6.22 3.42 6.92
C PRO A 28 7.33 2.69 6.18
N GLY A 29 7.82 3.29 5.10
CA GLY A 29 8.82 2.68 4.22
C GLY A 29 8.25 2.09 2.93
N VAL A 30 6.93 1.86 2.86
CA VAL A 30 6.31 1.35 1.63
C VAL A 30 5.95 2.49 0.68
N LYS A 31 6.83 2.69 -0.29
CA LYS A 31 6.66 3.61 -1.40
C LYS A 31 7.06 2.93 -2.69
N VAL A 32 6.10 2.74 -3.59
CA VAL A 32 6.34 2.07 -4.87
C VAL A 32 5.91 2.95 -6.03
N MET A 33 6.46 2.65 -7.21
CA MET A 33 6.05 3.29 -8.45
C MET A 33 5.78 2.22 -9.50
N GLY A 34 4.70 2.39 -10.24
CA GLY A 34 4.38 1.57 -11.40
C GLY A 34 4.08 2.43 -12.62
N THR A 35 4.22 1.83 -13.79
CA THR A 35 3.86 2.49 -15.05
C THR A 35 2.34 2.50 -15.27
N THR A 36 1.62 1.56 -14.65
CA THR A 36 0.15 1.45 -14.64
C THR A 36 -0.37 1.32 -13.22
N ASN A 37 -1.64 1.64 -13.00
CA ASN A 37 -2.31 1.47 -11.70
C ASN A 37 -2.19 0.02 -11.19
N GLU A 38 -2.41 -0.96 -12.07
CA GLU A 38 -2.33 -2.38 -11.73
C GLU A 38 -0.91 -2.79 -11.32
N GLN A 39 0.10 -2.40 -12.11
CA GLN A 39 1.49 -2.73 -11.79
C GLN A 39 1.94 -2.07 -10.49
N ALA A 40 1.55 -0.81 -10.28
CA ALA A 40 1.86 -0.09 -9.05
C ALA A 40 1.19 -0.78 -7.86
N ALA A 41 -0.09 -1.16 -7.98
CA ALA A 41 -0.85 -1.81 -6.92
C ALA A 41 -0.25 -3.17 -6.54
N GLN A 42 0.14 -3.97 -7.53
CA GLN A 42 0.79 -5.26 -7.28
C GLN A 42 2.11 -5.08 -6.51
N LYS A 43 2.96 -4.15 -6.96
CA LYS A 43 4.20 -3.81 -6.25
C LYS A 43 3.95 -3.31 -4.83
N ALA A 44 2.88 -2.53 -4.63
CA ALA A 44 2.51 -2.02 -3.32
C ALA A 44 2.13 -3.17 -2.39
N ALA A 45 1.28 -4.09 -2.84
CA ALA A 45 0.88 -5.27 -2.08
C ALA A 45 2.09 -6.12 -1.67
N GLU A 46 3.03 -6.37 -2.60
CA GLU A 46 4.26 -7.11 -2.30
C GLU A 46 5.16 -6.38 -1.29
N ALA A 47 5.32 -5.07 -1.42
CA ALA A 47 6.14 -4.27 -0.52
C ALA A 47 5.54 -4.22 0.88
N VAL A 48 4.22 -4.02 0.99
CA VAL A 48 3.49 -4.11 2.27
C VAL A 48 3.66 -5.49 2.88
N GLY A 49 3.43 -6.56 2.13
CA GLY A 49 3.56 -7.93 2.64
C GLY A 49 4.94 -8.21 3.22
N LYS A 50 5.99 -7.82 2.49
CA LYS A 50 7.38 -7.98 2.95
C LYS A 50 7.68 -7.18 4.22
N GLU A 51 7.20 -5.94 4.31
CA GLU A 51 7.47 -5.11 5.48
C GLU A 51 6.70 -5.60 6.71
N LEU A 52 5.44 -6.03 6.55
CA LEU A 52 4.65 -6.60 7.63
C LEU A 52 5.21 -7.92 8.15
N VAL A 53 5.75 -8.78 7.28
CA VAL A 53 6.41 -10.02 7.72
C VAL A 53 7.67 -9.73 8.53
N LYS A 54 8.47 -8.74 8.12
CA LYS A 54 9.63 -8.31 8.91
C LYS A 54 9.22 -7.73 10.25
N SER A 55 8.12 -6.97 10.28
CA SER A 55 7.63 -6.34 11.51
C SER A 55 7.02 -7.31 12.53
N ASN A 56 6.80 -8.60 12.16
CA ASN A 56 6.39 -9.82 12.91
C ASN A 56 5.52 -9.68 14.19
N ASP A 57 5.83 -8.75 15.07
CA ASP A 57 5.19 -8.38 16.34
C ASP A 57 4.23 -7.18 16.24
N GLU A 58 4.49 -6.16 15.40
CA GLU A 58 3.69 -4.92 15.35
C GLU A 58 3.10 -4.70 13.95
N LEU A 59 1.89 -5.22 13.75
CA LEU A 59 1.09 -4.86 12.57
C LEU A 59 0.53 -3.45 12.79
N PRO A 60 0.84 -2.47 11.91
CA PRO A 60 0.29 -1.14 12.03
C PRO A 60 -1.24 -1.18 11.91
N VAL A 61 -1.91 -0.34 12.68
CA VAL A 61 -3.36 -0.20 12.59
C VAL A 61 -3.69 0.52 11.28
N PRO A 62 -4.54 -0.03 10.40
CA PRO A 62 -4.92 0.64 9.17
C PRO A 62 -5.68 1.93 9.49
N SER A 63 -5.21 3.05 8.95
CA SER A 63 -5.85 4.36 9.09
C SER A 63 -7.18 4.38 8.36
N THR A 64 -8.10 5.21 8.87
CA THR A 64 -9.37 5.43 8.22
C THR A 64 -9.15 6.22 6.91
N PRO A 65 -9.74 5.86 5.76
CA PRO A 65 -9.58 6.60 4.51
C PRO A 65 -9.97 8.09 4.62
N GLY A 66 -10.88 8.42 5.54
CA GLY A 66 -11.31 9.81 5.80
C GLY A 66 -10.28 10.66 6.55
N GLU A 67 -9.27 10.04 7.19
CA GLU A 67 -8.18 10.75 7.86
C GLU A 67 -7.01 11.01 6.92
N LEU A 68 -6.97 10.33 5.77
CA LEU A 68 -5.93 10.49 4.76
C LEU A 68 -6.13 11.79 4.00
N LYS A 69 -5.19 12.72 4.20
CA LYS A 69 -5.14 13.96 3.43
C LYS A 69 -4.60 13.69 2.04
N THR A 70 -5.49 13.42 1.09
CA THR A 70 -5.14 13.39 -0.33
C THR A 70 -4.99 14.80 -0.90
N LYS A 71 -4.04 14.95 -1.81
CA LYS A 71 -3.90 16.15 -2.64
C LYS A 71 -4.83 16.08 -3.86
N PRO A 72 -5.17 17.21 -4.48
CA PRO A 72 -5.93 17.21 -5.73
C PRO A 72 -5.22 16.37 -6.80
N GLY A 73 -5.94 15.40 -7.39
CA GLY A 73 -5.40 14.44 -8.36
C GLY A 73 -4.91 13.12 -7.76
N GLN A 74 -4.82 13.01 -6.42
CA GLN A 74 -4.57 11.73 -5.76
C GLN A 74 -5.87 10.96 -5.52
N THR A 75 -5.77 9.63 -5.50
CA THR A 75 -6.88 8.74 -5.19
C THR A 75 -6.50 7.81 -4.05
N VAL A 76 -7.41 7.54 -3.12
CA VAL A 76 -7.22 6.49 -2.11
C VAL A 76 -7.82 5.21 -2.64
N SER A 77 -7.03 4.14 -2.67
CA SER A 77 -7.51 2.78 -2.95
C SER A 77 -7.04 1.84 -1.86
N PHE A 78 -7.78 0.76 -1.64
CA PHE A 78 -7.41 -0.25 -0.66
C PHE A 78 -6.58 -1.35 -1.31
N ILE A 79 -5.42 -1.64 -0.72
CA ILE A 79 -4.60 -2.78 -1.09
C ILE A 79 -4.95 -3.92 -0.13
N VAL A 80 -5.44 -5.02 -0.70
CA VAL A 80 -5.71 -6.25 0.05
C VAL A 80 -4.52 -7.17 -0.12
N LEU A 81 -4.02 -7.70 0.98
CA LEU A 81 -2.96 -8.70 0.96
C LEU A 81 -3.19 -9.77 2.02
N ASP A 82 -2.70 -10.97 1.73
CA ASP A 82 -2.73 -12.12 2.63
C ASP A 82 -1.34 -12.26 3.27
N LEU A 83 -1.21 -11.97 4.56
CA LEU A 83 0.07 -12.06 5.30
C LEU A 83 0.61 -13.49 5.35
N ASP A 84 -0.29 -14.47 5.32
CA ASP A 84 0.03 -15.91 5.36
C ASP A 84 0.87 -16.34 4.15
N GLU A 85 0.62 -15.74 2.97
CA GLU A 85 1.39 -15.99 1.75
C GLU A 85 2.85 -15.55 1.90
N TYR A 86 3.12 -14.53 2.71
CA TYR A 86 4.46 -13.97 2.88
C TYR A 86 5.22 -14.56 4.08
N ARG A 87 4.54 -15.27 4.99
CA ARG A 87 5.15 -15.93 6.17
C ARG A 87 5.74 -17.31 5.86
N LYS A 88 5.70 -17.75 4.60
CA LYS A 88 6.01 -19.11 4.17
C LYS A 88 7.48 -19.35 3.89
#